data_AF-A0A2U1JLS4-F1
#
_entry.id   AF-A0A2U1JLS4-F1
#
_cell.length_a   1.000
_cell.length_b   1.000
_cell.length_c   1.000
_cell.angle_alpha   90.00
_cell.angle_beta   90.00
_cell.angle_gamma   90.00
#
_symmetry.space_group_name_H-M   'P 1'
#
loop_
_entity.id
_entity.type
_entity.pdbx_description
1 polymer ?
#
loop_
_entity_poly.entity_id
_entity_poly.type
_entity_poly.pdbx_seq_one_letter_code
_entity_poly.pdbx_strand_id
1 'polypeptide(L)'
;MSENINVSLSTFDRSVSVINTYNTYKNRKISEQILVQQRKSNAHLIDMKNQLKVANETNRKILENQIRQEELKDEQKFYKALSYNSNEIIEQLEKINDPMVLNYLINGFYEKTKVSLLKANDTLEEINDKLFSKQIIEKLNEIKEKAEINASVYSANVLNTIDNLLLDLKQKENEISNIKKADIKQAKIRDKWKTNPFRILGIAIFSFLSLIMFISIFLPNPTENAFVMEIVVFFIFATPLFFLIKKERKWRKEFSEYKILQNQKRETEKNKVIEAEQEYQREIQKYQEMLMQHPAFIAMQEINLKHPTFETTTTKISEIEKSFLTKWGISFENRNDGEVSEKVLNYIRKGEKLNAMKAYKDENNVSLNVARNYIDKISKDYKYKL
;
A
#
# COMPACT_ATOMS: atom_id res chain seq x y z
N MET A 1 -5.74 17.53 36.05
CA MET A 1 -5.63 16.14 35.57
C MET A 1 -5.86 16.17 34.08
N SER A 2 -4.80 16.09 33.28
CA SER A 2 -4.87 16.03 31.83
C SER A 2 -5.25 14.60 31.42
N GLU A 3 -6.49 14.38 31.01
CA GLU A 3 -6.83 13.17 30.28
C GLU A 3 -5.99 13.16 28.99
N ASN A 4 -5.07 12.21 28.90
CA ASN A 4 -4.35 11.90 27.67
C ASN A 4 -5.36 11.35 26.66
N ILE A 5 -6.01 12.25 25.92
CA ILE A 5 -6.84 11.89 24.77
C ILE A 5 -5.86 11.49 23.65
N ASN A 6 -5.57 10.19 23.58
CA ASN A 6 -4.89 9.58 22.45
C ASN A 6 -5.86 9.55 21.25
N VAL A 7 -5.98 10.66 20.52
CA VAL A 7 -6.62 10.62 19.20
C VAL A 7 -5.69 9.88 18.26
N SER A 8 -6.11 8.70 17.82
CA SER A 8 -5.36 7.97 16.80
C SER A 8 -5.42 8.75 15.49
N LEU A 9 -4.27 9.09 14.91
CA LEU A 9 -4.13 9.69 13.58
C LEU A 9 -5.14 9.12 12.58
N SER A 10 -5.26 7.78 12.58
CA SER A 10 -6.11 7.04 11.66
C SER A 10 -7.59 7.42 11.72
N THR A 11 -8.11 7.90 12.86
CA THR A 11 -9.53 8.25 12.99
C THR A 11 -9.79 9.67 12.53
N PHE A 12 -8.94 10.63 12.92
CA PHE A 12 -9.05 12.02 12.47
C PHE A 12 -8.78 12.16 10.97
N ASP A 13 -7.77 11.44 10.46
CA ASP A 13 -7.47 11.38 9.03
C ASP A 13 -8.64 10.78 8.25
N ARG A 14 -9.34 9.78 8.81
CA ARG A 14 -10.59 9.27 8.20
C ARG A 14 -11.66 10.35 8.18
N SER A 15 -11.88 11.07 9.28
CA SER A 15 -12.88 12.15 9.36
C SER A 15 -12.64 13.27 8.35
N VAL A 16 -11.38 13.68 8.14
CA VAL A 16 -11.04 14.71 7.14
C VAL A 16 -10.98 14.12 5.72
N SER A 17 -10.46 12.92 5.55
CA SER A 17 -10.46 12.20 4.27
C SER A 17 -11.87 11.95 3.75
N VAL A 18 -12.87 11.79 4.62
CA VAL A 18 -14.28 11.71 4.22
C VAL A 18 -14.74 13.01 3.58
N ILE A 19 -14.33 14.17 4.10
CA ILE A 19 -14.75 15.47 3.56
C ILE A 19 -14.05 15.75 2.24
N ASN A 20 -12.78 15.35 2.11
CA ASN A 20 -12.08 15.33 0.83
C ASN A 20 -12.67 14.30 -0.16
N THR A 21 -13.11 13.15 0.33
CA THR A 21 -13.81 12.16 -0.49
C THR A 21 -15.15 12.71 -0.95
N TYR A 22 -15.95 13.30 -0.06
CA TYR A 22 -17.18 14.00 -0.37
C TYR A 22 -16.97 15.10 -1.41
N ASN A 23 -15.88 15.84 -1.24
CA ASN A 23 -15.44 16.87 -2.16
C ASN A 23 -15.13 16.31 -3.55
N THR A 24 -14.67 15.07 -3.64
CA THR A 24 -14.42 14.38 -4.91
C THR A 24 -15.69 13.72 -5.47
N TYR A 25 -16.66 13.39 -4.60
CA TYR A 25 -17.74 12.42 -4.87
C TYR A 25 -19.02 12.98 -5.52
N LYS A 26 -19.35 14.26 -5.27
CA LYS A 26 -20.58 14.88 -5.82
C LYS A 26 -20.34 15.66 -7.12
N ASN A 27 -19.49 15.13 -7.99
CA ASN A 27 -19.48 15.55 -9.39
C ASN A 27 -20.69 14.90 -10.09
N ARG A 28 -21.44 15.66 -10.91
CA ARG A 28 -22.51 15.16 -11.80
C ARG A 28 -22.16 13.82 -12.48
N LYS A 29 -20.88 13.67 -12.83
CA LYS A 29 -20.24 12.49 -13.45
C LYS A 29 -20.36 11.19 -12.63
N ILE A 30 -20.40 11.24 -11.30
CA ILE A 30 -20.51 10.04 -10.45
C ILE A 30 -21.97 9.61 -10.32
N SER A 31 -22.92 10.53 -10.12
CA SER A 31 -24.36 10.17 -10.18
C SER A 31 -24.71 9.51 -11.52
N GLU A 32 -24.15 10.02 -12.63
CA GLU A 32 -24.22 9.38 -13.94
C GLU A 32 -23.59 7.97 -13.94
N GLN A 33 -22.43 7.76 -13.29
CA GLN A 33 -21.82 6.44 -13.14
C GLN A 33 -22.69 5.46 -12.33
N ILE A 34 -23.33 5.91 -11.25
CA ILE A 34 -24.22 5.08 -10.43
C ILE A 34 -25.40 4.62 -11.29
N LEU A 35 -26.04 5.57 -11.98
CA LEU A 35 -27.16 5.26 -12.88
C LEU A 35 -26.73 4.30 -13.99
N VAL A 36 -25.56 4.51 -14.59
CA VAL A 36 -25.00 3.59 -15.59
C VAL A 36 -24.76 2.19 -15.00
N GLN A 37 -24.21 2.10 -13.79
CA GLN A 37 -23.96 0.81 -13.12
C GLN A 37 -25.27 0.10 -12.79
N GLN A 38 -26.27 0.82 -12.27
CA GLN A 38 -27.60 0.28 -11.96
C GLN A 38 -28.31 -0.24 -13.22
N ARG A 39 -28.28 0.55 -14.31
CA ARG A 39 -28.82 0.13 -15.62
C ARG A 39 -28.10 -1.11 -16.17
N LYS A 40 -26.80 -1.28 -15.87
CA LYS A 40 -26.01 -2.47 -16.24
C LYS A 40 -26.27 -3.69 -15.36
N SER A 41 -26.73 -3.51 -14.13
CA SER A 41 -27.11 -4.62 -13.24
C SER A 41 -28.59 -5.01 -13.37
N ASN A 42 -29.42 -4.19 -14.01
CA ASN A 42 -30.83 -4.46 -14.22
C ASN A 42 -31.01 -5.50 -15.35
N ALA A 43 -31.25 -6.76 -14.97
CA ALA A 43 -31.40 -7.88 -15.90
C ALA A 43 -32.51 -7.67 -16.94
N HIS A 44 -33.60 -7.00 -16.56
CA HIS A 44 -34.72 -6.68 -17.45
C HIS A 44 -34.31 -5.66 -18.52
N LEU A 45 -33.55 -4.61 -18.15
CA LEU A 45 -32.97 -3.65 -19.10
C LEU A 45 -31.97 -4.32 -20.07
N ILE A 46 -31.16 -5.26 -19.57
CA ILE A 46 -30.22 -6.02 -20.42
C ILE A 46 -30.97 -6.86 -21.44
N ASP A 47 -32.02 -7.56 -21.01
CA ASP A 47 -32.83 -8.39 -21.89
C ASP A 47 -33.51 -7.56 -22.98
N MET A 48 -34.18 -6.45 -22.62
CA MET A 48 -34.78 -5.52 -23.59
C MET A 48 -33.74 -4.96 -24.58
N LYS A 49 -32.54 -4.62 -24.11
CA LYS A 49 -31.43 -4.15 -24.98
C LYS A 49 -30.91 -5.24 -25.91
N ASN A 50 -30.96 -6.50 -25.51
CA ASN A 50 -30.60 -7.62 -26.38
C ASN A 50 -31.69 -7.91 -27.41
N GLN A 51 -32.97 -7.86 -27.02
CA GLN A 51 -34.10 -7.96 -27.94
C GLN A 51 -34.08 -6.84 -29.00
N LEU A 52 -33.67 -5.63 -28.62
CA LEU A 52 -33.52 -4.49 -29.54
C LEU A 52 -32.53 -4.77 -30.69
N LYS A 53 -31.50 -5.58 -30.47
CA LYS A 53 -30.47 -5.89 -31.50
C LYS A 53 -31.01 -6.74 -32.65
N VAL A 54 -32.07 -7.50 -32.39
CA VAL A 54 -32.69 -8.43 -33.36
C VAL A 54 -34.09 -7.99 -33.79
N ALA A 55 -34.56 -6.83 -33.33
CA ALA A 55 -35.90 -6.31 -33.59
C ALA A 55 -36.02 -5.69 -35.00
N ASN A 56 -37.20 -5.87 -35.61
CA ASN A 56 -37.59 -5.15 -36.83
C ASN A 56 -37.93 -3.67 -36.52
N GLU A 57 -38.09 -2.84 -37.55
CA GLU A 57 -38.18 -1.38 -37.41
C GLU A 57 -39.33 -0.90 -36.51
N THR A 58 -40.51 -1.54 -36.58
CA THR A 58 -41.66 -1.21 -35.73
C THR A 58 -41.44 -1.63 -34.27
N ASN A 59 -40.98 -2.86 -34.04
CA ASN A 59 -40.69 -3.36 -32.68
C ASN A 59 -39.53 -2.61 -32.03
N ARG A 60 -38.59 -2.11 -32.84
CA ARG A 60 -37.46 -1.30 -32.37
C ARG A 60 -37.93 -0.03 -31.67
N LYS A 61 -38.86 0.72 -32.26
CA LYS A 61 -39.41 1.95 -31.65
C LYS A 61 -40.17 1.67 -30.36
N ILE A 62 -40.88 0.54 -30.29
CA ILE A 62 -41.60 0.12 -29.07
C ILE A 62 -40.59 -0.22 -27.97
N LEU A 63 -39.58 -1.02 -28.27
CA LEU A 63 -38.54 -1.42 -27.33
C LEU A 63 -37.69 -0.22 -26.86
N GLU A 64 -37.35 0.72 -27.76
CA GLU A 64 -36.66 1.97 -27.39
C GLU A 64 -37.46 2.78 -26.38
N ASN A 65 -38.77 2.92 -26.60
CA ASN A 65 -39.65 3.61 -25.67
C ASN A 65 -39.75 2.88 -24.32
N GLN A 66 -39.85 1.54 -24.32
CA GLN A 66 -39.89 0.74 -23.10
C GLN A 66 -38.57 0.84 -22.31
N ILE A 67 -37.42 0.75 -22.99
CA ILE A 67 -36.11 0.95 -22.39
C ILE A 67 -36.01 2.35 -21.78
N ARG A 68 -36.46 3.38 -22.49
CA ARG A 68 -36.44 4.77 -21.99
C ARG A 68 -37.29 4.93 -20.73
N GLN A 69 -38.48 4.34 -20.69
CA GLN A 69 -39.35 4.38 -19.52
C GLN A 69 -38.74 3.66 -18.31
N GLU A 70 -38.11 2.51 -18.54
CA GLU A 70 -37.47 1.76 -17.47
C GLU A 70 -36.20 2.45 -16.95
N GLU A 71 -35.39 3.03 -17.84
CA GLU A 71 -34.24 3.87 -17.46
C GLU A 71 -34.66 5.11 -16.68
N LEU A 72 -35.82 5.68 -17.00
CA LEU A 72 -36.41 6.81 -16.28
C LEU A 72 -36.89 6.39 -14.88
N LYS A 73 -37.54 5.23 -14.72
CA LYS A 73 -37.90 4.71 -13.38
C LYS A 73 -36.69 4.51 -12.47
N ASP A 74 -35.61 3.94 -13.01
CA ASP A 74 -34.35 3.78 -12.26
C ASP A 74 -33.77 5.15 -11.85
N GLU A 75 -33.87 6.14 -12.72
CA GLU A 75 -33.44 7.52 -12.47
C GLU A 75 -34.32 8.22 -11.41
N GLN A 76 -35.64 8.08 -11.46
CA GLN A 76 -36.58 8.55 -10.43
C GLN A 76 -36.22 7.96 -9.06
N LYS A 77 -36.04 6.63 -8.99
CA LYS A 77 -35.73 5.91 -7.74
C LYS A 77 -34.41 6.40 -7.13
N PHE A 78 -33.39 6.62 -7.96
CA PHE A 78 -32.11 7.13 -7.51
C PHE A 78 -32.21 8.54 -6.96
N TYR A 79 -32.83 9.47 -7.70
CA TYR A 79 -32.92 10.86 -7.26
C TYR A 79 -33.82 11.04 -6.03
N LYS A 80 -34.87 10.23 -5.90
CA LYS A 80 -35.67 10.18 -4.67
C LYS A 80 -34.81 9.78 -3.47
N ALA A 81 -34.06 8.69 -3.60
CA ALA A 81 -33.17 8.23 -2.54
C ALA A 81 -32.05 9.26 -2.22
N LEU A 82 -31.53 9.95 -3.23
CA LEU A 82 -30.53 11.00 -3.08
C LEU A 82 -31.07 12.19 -2.28
N SER A 83 -32.31 12.60 -2.55
CA SER A 83 -32.99 13.67 -1.79
C SER A 83 -33.16 13.27 -0.32
N TYR A 84 -33.63 12.05 -0.02
CA TYR A 84 -33.72 11.57 1.36
C TYR A 84 -32.36 11.52 2.07
N ASN A 85 -31.32 10.99 1.42
CA ASN A 85 -29.97 10.97 1.98
C ASN A 85 -29.44 12.38 2.24
N SER A 86 -29.70 13.32 1.33
CA SER A 86 -29.27 14.71 1.51
C SER A 86 -30.02 15.38 2.66
N ASN A 87 -31.32 15.09 2.84
CA ASN A 87 -32.08 15.57 4.00
C ASN A 87 -31.49 15.04 5.31
N GLU A 88 -31.13 13.75 5.38
CA GLU A 88 -30.54 13.16 6.58
C GLU A 88 -29.21 13.85 6.97
N ILE A 89 -28.36 14.16 5.97
CA ILE A 89 -27.14 14.93 6.19
C ILE A 89 -27.46 16.35 6.68
N ILE A 90 -28.42 17.03 6.05
CA ILE A 90 -28.84 18.39 6.41
C ILE A 90 -29.38 18.44 7.85
N GLU A 91 -30.17 17.45 8.27
CA GLU A 91 -30.64 17.34 9.66
C GLU A 91 -29.48 17.15 10.66
N GLN A 92 -28.36 16.55 10.26
CA GLN A 92 -27.16 16.52 11.11
C GLN A 92 -26.48 17.89 11.16
N LEU A 93 -26.41 18.60 10.03
CA LEU A 93 -25.83 19.95 9.96
C LEU A 93 -26.61 20.96 10.81
N GLU A 94 -27.94 20.88 10.83
CA GLU A 94 -28.80 21.75 11.65
C GLU A 94 -28.50 21.63 13.15
N LYS A 95 -28.11 20.43 13.61
CA LYS A 95 -27.83 20.12 15.03
C LYS A 95 -26.44 20.60 15.48
N ILE A 96 -25.63 21.16 14.58
CA ILE A 96 -24.29 21.62 14.92
C ILE A 96 -24.38 22.98 15.62
N ASN A 97 -23.91 22.99 16.86
CA ASN A 97 -23.83 24.20 17.68
C ASN A 97 -22.49 24.93 17.54
N ASP A 98 -21.42 24.22 17.18
CA ASP A 98 -20.09 24.80 16.99
C ASP A 98 -20.01 25.54 15.64
N PRO A 99 -19.88 26.88 15.63
CA PRO A 99 -19.91 27.64 14.38
C PRO A 99 -18.72 27.35 13.46
N MET A 100 -17.56 26.97 14.00
CA MET A 100 -16.37 26.70 13.20
C MET A 100 -16.47 25.33 12.51
N VAL A 101 -16.98 24.33 13.24
CA VAL A 101 -17.29 23.00 12.68
C VAL A 101 -18.38 23.11 11.61
N LEU A 102 -19.41 23.94 11.85
CA LEU A 102 -20.46 24.18 10.87
C LEU A 102 -19.92 24.84 9.60
N ASN A 103 -19.07 25.87 9.73
CA ASN A 103 -18.43 26.53 8.59
C ASN A 103 -17.59 25.57 7.77
N TYR A 104 -16.75 24.77 8.43
CA TYR A 104 -15.92 23.77 7.74
C TYR A 104 -16.77 22.77 6.94
N LEU A 105 -17.84 22.25 7.54
CA LEU A 105 -18.73 21.34 6.85
C LEU A 105 -19.49 22.03 5.71
N ILE A 106 -20.06 23.23 5.92
CA ILE A 106 -20.79 23.94 4.87
C ILE A 106 -19.90 24.30 3.68
N ASN A 107 -18.65 24.72 3.91
CA ASN A 107 -17.69 25.02 2.85
C ASN A 107 -17.37 23.79 1.99
N GLY A 108 -17.28 22.61 2.60
CA GLY A 108 -17.12 21.35 1.86
C GLY A 108 -18.40 20.84 1.20
N PHE A 109 -19.56 21.05 1.84
CA PHE A 109 -20.79 20.33 1.50
C PHE A 109 -21.77 21.08 0.59
N TYR A 110 -21.84 22.41 0.72
CA TYR A 110 -22.97 23.19 0.24
C TYR A 110 -23.18 23.12 -1.27
N GLU A 111 -22.20 23.57 -2.07
CA GLU A 111 -22.36 23.72 -3.52
C GLU A 111 -22.72 22.38 -4.18
N LYS A 112 -22.02 21.33 -3.77
CA LYS A 112 -22.21 19.96 -4.27
C LYS A 112 -23.57 19.39 -3.94
N THR A 113 -24.04 19.61 -2.71
CA THR A 113 -25.38 19.16 -2.29
C THR A 113 -26.46 19.92 -3.01
N LYS A 114 -26.31 21.24 -3.13
CA LYS A 114 -27.27 22.09 -3.85
C LYS A 114 -27.41 21.68 -5.31
N VAL A 115 -26.32 21.49 -6.04
CA VAL A 115 -26.34 21.03 -7.45
C VAL A 115 -27.03 19.67 -7.58
N SER A 116 -26.74 18.74 -6.66
CA SER A 116 -27.34 17.40 -6.67
C SER A 116 -28.84 17.45 -6.43
N LEU A 117 -29.30 18.28 -5.49
CA LEU A 117 -30.71 18.46 -5.16
C LEU A 117 -31.48 19.20 -6.27
N LEU A 118 -30.87 20.20 -6.92
CA LEU A 118 -31.45 20.86 -8.08
C LEU A 118 -31.66 19.85 -9.22
N LYS A 119 -30.66 19.01 -9.49
CA LYS A 119 -30.78 17.95 -10.50
C LYS A 119 -31.86 16.92 -10.12
N ALA A 120 -31.97 16.57 -8.84
CA ALA A 120 -33.05 15.70 -8.36
C ALA A 120 -34.42 16.34 -8.63
N ASN A 121 -34.59 17.62 -8.25
CA ASN A 121 -35.83 18.37 -8.46
C ASN A 121 -36.23 18.49 -9.95
N ASP A 122 -35.26 18.71 -10.84
CA ASP A 122 -35.50 18.79 -12.29
C ASP A 122 -35.88 17.44 -12.90
N THR A 123 -35.40 16.35 -12.30
CA THR A 123 -35.54 15.00 -12.85
C THR A 123 -36.77 14.29 -12.31
N LEU A 124 -37.10 14.49 -11.03
CA LEU A 124 -38.28 13.87 -10.40
C LEU A 124 -39.56 14.27 -11.12
N GLU A 125 -40.52 13.36 -11.29
CA GLU A 125 -41.79 13.66 -11.97
C GLU A 125 -42.92 14.03 -11.00
N GLU A 126 -42.97 13.36 -9.85
CA GLU A 126 -44.00 13.60 -8.84
C GLU A 126 -43.85 14.98 -8.17
N ILE A 127 -44.94 15.75 -8.14
CA ILE A 127 -44.98 17.10 -7.54
C ILE A 127 -44.52 17.08 -6.08
N ASN A 128 -44.91 16.05 -5.32
CA ASN A 128 -44.53 15.92 -3.90
C ASN A 128 -43.03 15.71 -3.74
N ASP A 129 -42.41 14.90 -4.60
CA ASP A 129 -40.96 14.62 -4.55
C ASP A 129 -40.13 15.85 -4.96
N LYS A 130 -40.64 16.65 -5.90
CA LYS A 130 -40.08 17.97 -6.24
C LYS A 130 -40.16 18.94 -5.07
N LEU A 131 -41.35 19.06 -4.45
CA LEU A 131 -41.56 19.94 -3.30
C LEU A 131 -40.65 19.56 -2.14
N PHE A 132 -40.49 18.26 -1.86
CA PHE A 132 -39.55 17.77 -0.87
C PHE A 132 -38.11 18.20 -1.17
N SER A 133 -37.66 18.03 -2.42
CA SER A 133 -36.31 18.46 -2.84
C SER A 133 -36.12 19.98 -2.68
N LYS A 134 -37.15 20.78 -2.97
CA LYS A 134 -37.12 22.24 -2.79
C LYS A 134 -37.01 22.63 -1.31
N GLN A 135 -37.79 21.99 -0.43
CA GLN A 135 -37.72 22.23 1.02
C GLN A 135 -36.33 21.91 1.59
N ILE A 136 -35.69 20.84 1.11
CA ILE A 136 -34.33 20.49 1.51
C ILE A 136 -33.33 21.58 1.07
N ILE A 137 -33.49 22.14 -0.14
CA ILE A 137 -32.63 23.24 -0.64
C ILE A 137 -32.81 24.49 0.21
N GLU A 138 -34.05 24.82 0.61
CA GLU A 138 -34.35 25.97 1.48
C GLU A 138 -33.64 25.82 2.83
N LYS A 139 -33.78 24.67 3.49
CA LYS A 139 -33.04 24.36 4.73
C LYS A 139 -31.52 24.47 4.56
N LEU A 140 -30.97 23.93 3.47
CA LEU A 140 -29.53 24.02 3.19
C LEU A 140 -29.06 25.48 3.06
N ASN A 141 -29.87 26.37 2.47
CA ASN A 141 -29.56 27.79 2.37
C ASN A 141 -29.59 28.47 3.74
N GLU A 142 -30.61 28.19 4.57
CA GLU A 142 -30.70 28.74 5.93
C GLU A 142 -29.47 28.36 6.78
N ILE A 143 -29.00 27.10 6.67
CA ILE A 143 -27.79 26.65 7.37
C ILE A 143 -26.55 27.36 6.83
N LYS A 144 -26.45 27.58 5.51
CA LYS A 144 -25.35 28.35 4.92
C LYS A 144 -25.34 29.78 5.45
N GLU A 145 -26.48 30.46 5.47
CA GLU A 145 -26.60 31.80 6.03
C GLU A 145 -26.15 31.84 7.50
N LYS A 146 -26.55 30.85 8.30
CA LYS A 146 -26.08 30.69 9.69
C LYS A 146 -24.57 30.52 9.78
N ALA A 147 -23.95 29.77 8.87
CA ALA A 147 -22.50 29.59 8.83
C ALA A 147 -21.78 30.91 8.45
N GLU A 148 -22.30 31.63 7.45
CA GLU A 148 -21.72 32.86 6.91
C GLU A 148 -21.57 33.98 7.95
N ILE A 149 -22.42 34.02 8.98
CA ILE A 149 -22.30 34.94 10.12
C ILE A 149 -20.89 34.90 10.74
N ASN A 150 -20.25 33.72 10.75
CA ASN A 150 -18.94 33.50 11.36
C ASN A 150 -17.81 33.30 10.32
N ALA A 151 -18.04 33.57 9.03
CA ALA A 151 -17.08 33.30 7.97
C ALA A 151 -15.73 34.02 8.17
N SER A 152 -15.75 35.27 8.66
CA SER A 152 -14.54 36.04 8.92
C SER A 152 -13.69 35.42 10.04
N VAL A 153 -14.32 34.99 11.12
CA VAL A 153 -13.66 34.31 12.25
C VAL A 153 -13.15 32.93 11.82
N TYR A 154 -13.94 32.21 11.02
CA TYR A 154 -13.57 30.92 10.46
C TYR A 154 -12.33 31.00 9.55
N SER A 155 -12.19 32.06 8.75
CA SER A 155 -11.06 32.21 7.83
C SER A 155 -9.68 32.17 8.52
N ALA A 156 -9.62 32.61 9.78
CA ALA A 156 -8.43 32.58 10.63
C ALA A 156 -8.35 31.33 11.53
N ASN A 157 -9.35 30.45 11.51
CA ASN A 157 -9.41 29.26 12.34
C ASN A 157 -8.60 28.10 11.74
N VAL A 158 -8.02 27.27 12.61
CA VAL A 158 -7.25 26.08 12.24
C VAL A 158 -8.02 25.12 11.31
N LEU A 159 -9.34 24.99 11.48
CA LEU A 159 -10.22 24.18 10.64
C LEU A 159 -10.27 24.63 9.18
N ASN A 160 -9.95 25.89 8.86
CA ASN A 160 -9.89 26.37 7.48
C ASN A 160 -8.63 25.89 6.73
N THR A 161 -7.60 25.46 7.47
CA THR A 161 -6.30 25.09 6.89
C THR A 161 -5.99 23.60 7.00
N ILE A 162 -6.78 22.85 7.79
CA ILE A 162 -6.50 21.46 8.13
C ILE A 162 -6.41 20.54 6.91
N ASP A 163 -7.24 20.74 5.89
CA ASP A 163 -7.19 19.96 4.65
C ASP A 163 -5.83 20.09 3.94
N ASN A 164 -5.33 21.31 3.80
CA ASN A 164 -4.03 21.57 3.17
C ASN A 164 -2.87 20.98 3.99
N LEU A 165 -2.95 21.08 5.32
CA LEU A 165 -1.94 20.52 6.22
C LEU A 165 -1.89 18.99 6.15
N LEU A 166 -3.04 18.33 6.03
CA LEU A 166 -3.12 16.88 5.88
C LEU A 166 -2.68 16.41 4.50
N LEU A 167 -2.93 17.19 3.45
CA LEU A 167 -2.39 16.91 2.12
C LEU A 167 -0.84 17.00 2.12
N ASP A 168 -0.26 18.03 2.73
CA ASP A 168 1.20 18.16 2.89
C ASP A 168 1.78 17.00 3.72
N LEU A 169 1.11 16.61 4.81
CA LEU A 169 1.51 15.46 5.62
C LEU A 169 1.54 14.18 4.77
N LYS A 170 0.49 13.92 4.01
CA LYS A 170 0.39 12.73 3.14
C LYS A 170 1.45 12.73 2.03
N GLN A 171 1.79 13.89 1.47
CA GLN A 171 2.89 14.00 0.50
C GLN A 171 4.22 13.59 1.14
N LYS A 172 4.52 14.09 2.34
CA LYS A 172 5.73 13.70 3.09
C LYS A 172 5.73 12.23 3.48
N GLU A 173 4.60 11.67 3.90
CA GLU A 173 4.46 10.23 4.15
C GLU A 173 4.76 9.39 2.91
N ASN A 174 4.27 9.81 1.74
CA ASN A 174 4.56 9.14 0.47
C ASN A 174 6.05 9.24 0.10
N GLU A 175 6.68 10.39 0.28
CA GLU A 175 8.12 10.56 0.10
C GLU A 175 8.92 9.61 0.99
N ILE A 176 8.51 9.44 2.25
CA ILE A 176 9.12 8.51 3.21
C ILE A 176 8.88 7.05 2.80
N SER A 177 7.70 6.71 2.31
CA SER A 177 7.37 5.35 1.84
C SER A 177 8.24 4.88 0.67
N ASN A 178 8.85 5.83 -0.04
CA ASN A 178 9.77 5.57 -1.15
C ASN A 178 11.23 5.32 -0.71
N ILE A 179 11.55 5.47 0.58
CA ILE A 179 12.88 5.14 1.12
C ILE A 179 13.06 3.63 1.10
N LYS A 180 13.86 3.16 0.14
CA LYS A 180 14.12 1.73 -0.06
C LYS A 180 15.10 1.21 1.00
N LYS A 181 14.73 0.10 1.65
CA LYS A 181 15.69 -0.70 2.41
C LYS A 181 16.80 -1.17 1.45
N ALA A 182 18.05 -0.89 1.79
CA ALA A 182 19.19 -1.39 1.03
C ALA A 182 19.28 -2.92 1.18
N ASP A 183 19.17 -3.65 0.06
CA ASP A 183 19.35 -5.10 0.03
C ASP A 183 20.84 -5.47 0.12
N ILE A 184 21.37 -5.48 1.34
CA ILE A 184 22.76 -5.89 1.59
C ILE A 184 22.78 -7.41 1.77
N LYS A 185 23.09 -8.11 0.67
CA LYS A 185 23.30 -9.56 0.70
C LYS A 185 24.66 -9.88 1.30
N GLN A 186 24.68 -10.67 2.37
CA GLN A 186 25.93 -11.17 2.95
C GLN A 186 26.69 -12.03 1.92
N ALA A 187 27.96 -11.71 1.67
CA ALA A 187 28.78 -12.50 0.76
C ALA A 187 29.03 -13.91 1.33
N LYS A 188 28.83 -14.96 0.51
CA LYS A 188 29.15 -16.34 0.90
C LYS A 188 30.67 -16.56 0.87
N ILE A 189 31.30 -16.54 2.04
CA ILE A 189 32.73 -16.83 2.22
C ILE A 189 32.96 -18.36 2.24
N ARG A 190 33.57 -18.91 1.18
CA ARG A 190 33.91 -20.34 1.08
C ARG A 190 35.19 -20.68 1.87
N ASP A 191 35.15 -21.78 2.62
CA ASP A 191 36.31 -22.28 3.38
C ASP A 191 37.17 -23.25 2.58
N LYS A 192 38.48 -23.21 2.84
CA LYS A 192 39.40 -24.27 2.42
C LYS A 192 39.22 -25.49 3.32
N TRP A 193 39.46 -26.68 2.78
CA TRP A 193 39.46 -27.91 3.55
C TRP A 193 40.62 -27.94 4.56
N LYS A 194 40.31 -28.25 5.83
CA LYS A 194 41.28 -28.28 6.95
C LYS A 194 42.43 -29.24 6.70
N THR A 195 42.13 -30.39 6.12
CA THR A 195 43.09 -31.47 5.87
C THR A 195 42.83 -32.08 4.51
N ASN A 196 43.91 -32.36 3.76
CA ASN A 196 43.82 -33.14 2.55
C ASN A 196 43.85 -34.64 2.94
N PRO A 197 42.81 -35.43 2.66
CA PRO A 197 42.72 -36.83 3.10
C PRO A 197 43.90 -37.68 2.61
N PHE A 198 44.45 -37.38 1.43
CA PHE A 198 45.62 -38.07 0.89
C PHE A 198 46.91 -37.81 1.69
N ARG A 199 47.03 -36.63 2.34
CA ARG A 199 48.19 -36.31 3.19
C ARG A 199 48.14 -37.07 4.52
N ILE A 200 46.96 -37.17 5.14
CA ILE A 200 46.78 -37.95 6.38
C ILE A 200 47.03 -39.42 6.12
N LEU A 201 46.47 -39.94 5.02
CA LEU A 201 46.67 -41.34 4.61
C LEU A 201 48.16 -41.65 4.36
N GLY A 202 48.87 -40.74 3.69
CA GLY A 202 50.32 -40.87 3.49
C GLY A 202 51.10 -40.92 4.81
N ILE A 203 50.81 -40.01 5.76
CA ILE A 203 51.46 -40.02 7.08
C ILE A 203 51.17 -41.34 7.82
N ALA A 204 49.94 -41.85 7.76
CA ALA A 204 49.57 -43.09 8.41
C ALA A 204 50.31 -44.30 7.83
N ILE A 205 50.34 -44.43 6.49
CA ILE A 205 51.03 -45.53 5.80
C ILE A 205 52.53 -45.50 6.08
N PHE A 206 53.19 -44.34 5.91
CA PHE A 206 54.63 -44.23 6.15
C PHE A 206 55.00 -44.39 7.64
N SER A 207 54.13 -43.95 8.58
CA SER A 207 54.32 -44.24 10.01
C SER A 207 54.27 -45.72 10.31
N PHE A 208 53.30 -46.43 9.73
CA PHE A 208 53.14 -47.86 9.92
C PHE A 208 54.29 -48.66 9.32
N LEU A 209 54.71 -48.33 8.09
CA LEU A 209 55.87 -48.96 7.44
C LEU A 209 57.17 -48.70 8.21
N SER A 210 57.40 -47.47 8.65
CA SER A 210 58.56 -47.12 9.47
C SER A 210 58.56 -47.87 10.82
N LEU A 211 57.39 -48.06 11.44
CA LEU A 211 57.26 -48.83 12.68
C LEU A 211 57.56 -50.33 12.48
N ILE A 212 57.04 -50.94 11.41
CA ILE A 212 57.34 -52.35 11.10
C ILE A 212 58.84 -52.57 10.90
N MET A 213 59.47 -51.70 10.10
CA MET A 213 60.92 -51.78 9.85
C MET A 213 61.73 -51.46 11.11
N PHE A 214 61.23 -50.62 12.02
CA PHE A 214 61.89 -50.38 13.29
C PHE A 214 61.86 -51.62 14.20
N ILE A 215 60.73 -52.32 14.23
CA ILE A 215 60.56 -53.55 15.02
C ILE A 215 61.43 -54.69 14.46
N SER A 216 61.56 -54.79 13.14
CA SER A 216 62.37 -55.85 12.50
C SER A 216 63.84 -55.81 12.91
N ILE A 217 64.39 -54.61 13.14
CA ILE A 217 65.78 -54.39 13.59
C ILE A 217 66.10 -55.11 14.92
N PHE A 218 65.08 -55.42 15.74
CA PHE A 218 65.24 -56.09 17.04
C PHE A 218 64.96 -57.60 17.01
N LEU A 219 64.71 -58.20 15.83
CA LEU A 219 64.54 -59.65 15.71
C LEU A 219 65.89 -60.38 15.77
N PRO A 220 65.99 -61.53 16.47
CA PRO A 220 67.25 -62.25 16.65
C PRO A 220 67.72 -62.94 15.35
N ASN A 221 69.03 -62.87 15.08
CA ASN A 221 69.79 -63.43 13.94
C ASN A 221 69.78 -62.69 12.58
N PRO A 222 70.10 -61.38 12.50
CA PRO A 222 70.59 -60.79 11.26
C PRO A 222 72.10 -61.03 11.11
N THR A 223 72.54 -61.46 9.93
CA THR A 223 73.96 -61.32 9.55
C THR A 223 74.35 -59.83 9.53
N GLU A 224 75.61 -59.47 9.76
CA GLU A 224 76.04 -58.04 9.82
C GLU A 224 75.57 -57.22 8.60
N ASN A 225 75.55 -57.82 7.41
CA ASN A 225 75.07 -57.19 6.18
C ASN A 225 73.53 -56.97 6.16
N ALA A 226 72.75 -57.85 6.79
CA ALA A 226 71.29 -57.71 6.88
C ALA A 226 70.89 -56.56 7.82
N PHE A 227 71.60 -56.39 8.93
CA PHE A 227 71.38 -55.29 9.87
C PHE A 227 71.60 -53.91 9.22
N VAL A 228 72.68 -53.76 8.44
CA VAL A 228 72.97 -52.51 7.70
C VAL A 228 71.89 -52.23 6.65
N MET A 229 71.42 -53.25 5.92
CA MET A 229 70.36 -53.10 4.93
C MET A 229 69.02 -52.69 5.56
N GLU A 230 68.66 -53.25 6.71
CA GLU A 230 67.42 -52.88 7.43
C GLU A 230 67.44 -51.41 7.90
N ILE A 231 68.59 -50.92 8.36
CA ILE A 231 68.77 -49.50 8.70
C ILE A 231 68.56 -48.61 7.47
N VAL A 232 69.14 -48.97 6.33
CA VAL A 232 68.98 -48.21 5.07
C VAL A 232 67.51 -48.16 4.65
N VAL A 233 66.81 -49.30 4.68
CA VAL A 233 65.39 -49.37 4.31
C VAL A 233 64.51 -48.61 5.30
N PHE A 234 64.83 -48.61 6.59
CA PHE A 234 64.15 -47.78 7.58
C PHE A 234 64.22 -46.29 7.21
N PHE A 235 65.40 -45.79 6.83
CA PHE A 235 65.57 -44.40 6.41
C PHE A 235 64.83 -44.06 5.10
N ILE A 236 64.67 -45.01 4.18
CA ILE A 236 63.86 -44.83 2.96
C ILE A 236 62.40 -44.48 3.30
N PHE A 237 61.84 -45.02 4.38
CA PHE A 237 60.48 -44.69 4.83
C PHE A 237 60.43 -43.54 5.83
N ALA A 238 61.41 -43.44 6.72
CA ALA A 238 61.46 -42.41 7.77
C ALA A 238 61.73 -41.00 7.20
N THR A 239 62.55 -40.88 6.15
CA THR A 239 62.86 -39.57 5.55
C THR A 239 61.64 -38.92 4.87
N PRO A 240 60.89 -39.60 3.98
CA PRO A 240 59.62 -39.08 3.45
C PRO A 240 58.58 -38.79 4.54
N LEU A 241 58.48 -39.65 5.56
CA LEU A 241 57.59 -39.44 6.70
C LEU A 241 57.91 -38.12 7.43
N PHE A 242 59.18 -37.86 7.70
CA PHE A 242 59.63 -36.63 8.34
C PHE A 242 59.24 -35.38 7.52
N PHE A 243 59.44 -35.41 6.20
CA PHE A 243 59.03 -34.31 5.32
C PHE A 243 57.50 -34.13 5.27
N LEU A 244 56.72 -35.21 5.25
CA LEU A 244 55.26 -35.16 5.30
C LEU A 244 54.76 -34.56 6.62
N ILE A 245 55.31 -34.98 7.76
CA ILE A 245 54.98 -34.43 9.08
C ILE A 245 55.36 -32.94 9.16
N LYS A 246 56.55 -32.55 8.69
CA LYS A 246 56.99 -31.16 8.66
C LYS A 246 56.07 -30.28 7.81
N LYS A 247 55.67 -30.77 6.63
CA LYS A 247 54.74 -30.08 5.71
C LYS A 247 53.34 -29.95 6.30
N GLU A 248 52.84 -30.99 6.97
CA GLU A 248 51.54 -30.97 7.65
C GLU A 248 51.54 -30.01 8.85
N ARG A 249 52.61 -29.97 9.65
CA ARG A 249 52.77 -28.98 10.73
C ARG A 249 52.74 -27.55 10.20
N LYS A 250 53.45 -27.27 9.09
CA LYS A 250 53.44 -25.96 8.44
C LYS A 250 52.03 -25.60 7.93
N TRP A 251 51.38 -26.52 7.23
CA TRP A 251 50.01 -26.35 6.73
C TRP A 251 49.01 -26.07 7.85
N ARG A 252 49.11 -26.75 9.00
CA ARG A 252 48.21 -26.50 10.15
C ARG A 252 48.35 -25.09 10.71
N LYS A 253 49.56 -24.54 10.77
CA LYS A 253 49.80 -23.16 11.19
C LYS A 253 49.19 -22.15 10.20
N GLU A 254 49.49 -22.32 8.90
CA GLU A 254 48.92 -21.48 7.83
C GLU A 254 47.38 -21.58 7.78
N PHE A 255 46.81 -22.77 8.02
CA PHE A 255 45.37 -22.96 8.07
C PHE A 255 44.72 -22.31 9.28
N SER A 256 45.37 -22.32 10.46
CA SER A 256 44.86 -21.59 11.62
C SER A 256 44.83 -20.08 11.40
N GLU A 257 45.87 -19.51 10.80
CA GLU A 257 45.91 -18.09 10.42
C GLU A 257 44.85 -17.75 9.37
N TYR A 258 44.70 -18.60 8.34
CA TYR A 258 43.63 -18.48 7.35
C TYR A 258 42.23 -18.48 7.99
N LYS A 259 41.99 -19.37 8.95
CA LYS A 259 40.68 -19.47 9.63
C LYS A 259 40.37 -18.22 10.45
N ILE A 260 41.37 -17.67 11.15
CA ILE A 260 41.23 -16.41 11.91
C ILE A 260 40.87 -15.27 10.95
N LEU A 261 41.60 -15.14 9.84
CA LEU A 261 41.35 -14.10 8.84
C LEU A 261 39.95 -14.23 8.20
N GLN A 262 39.50 -15.45 7.89
CA GLN A 262 38.15 -15.67 7.35
C GLN A 262 37.05 -15.39 8.37
N ASN A 263 37.27 -15.72 9.64
CA ASN A 263 36.33 -15.37 10.71
C ASN A 263 36.22 -13.85 10.87
N GLN A 264 37.34 -13.11 10.84
CA GLN A 264 37.33 -11.64 10.83
C GLN A 264 36.58 -11.07 9.62
N LYS A 265 36.74 -11.66 8.43
CA LYS A 265 35.96 -11.27 7.24
C LYS A 265 34.46 -11.55 7.39
N ARG A 266 34.08 -12.64 8.07
CA ARG A 266 32.67 -12.93 8.37
C ARG A 266 32.08 -11.95 9.37
N GLU A 267 32.84 -11.61 10.41
CA GLU A 267 32.41 -10.63 11.42
C GLU A 267 32.25 -9.23 10.81
N THR A 268 33.20 -8.78 10.00
CA THR A 268 33.10 -7.49 9.30
C THR A 268 31.91 -7.45 8.33
N GLU A 269 31.65 -8.50 7.55
CA GLU A 269 30.46 -8.57 6.69
C GLU A 269 29.15 -8.61 7.49
N LYS A 270 29.12 -9.28 8.66
CA LYS A 270 27.97 -9.23 9.57
C LYS A 270 27.75 -7.82 10.13
N ASN A 271 28.82 -7.15 10.56
CA ASN A 271 28.75 -5.81 11.12
C ASN A 271 28.25 -4.80 10.10
N LYS A 272 28.66 -4.89 8.83
CA LYS A 272 28.11 -4.04 7.75
C LYS A 272 26.59 -4.18 7.60
N VAL A 273 26.08 -5.42 7.67
CA VAL A 273 24.62 -5.67 7.59
C VAL A 273 23.91 -5.08 8.81
N ILE A 274 24.48 -5.24 10.01
CA ILE A 274 23.93 -4.69 11.25
C ILE A 274 23.95 -3.16 11.23
N GLU A 275 25.05 -2.54 10.81
CA GLU A 275 25.20 -1.08 10.70
C GLU A 275 24.17 -0.49 9.75
N ALA A 276 23.98 -1.10 8.58
CA ALA A 276 22.98 -0.64 7.62
C ALA A 276 21.53 -0.85 8.10
N GLU A 277 21.24 -1.94 8.84
CA GLU A 277 19.94 -2.10 9.48
C GLU A 277 19.72 -1.01 10.54
N GLN A 278 20.73 -0.72 11.36
CA GLN A 278 20.65 0.33 12.38
C GLN A 278 20.53 1.72 11.79
N GLU A 279 21.17 1.99 10.66
CA GLU A 279 21.04 3.25 9.91
C GLU A 279 19.63 3.40 9.35
N TYR A 280 19.09 2.36 8.75
CA TYR A 280 17.70 2.34 8.29
C TYR A 280 16.69 2.56 9.43
N GLN A 281 16.88 1.93 10.59
CA GLN A 281 16.02 2.14 11.76
C GLN A 281 16.14 3.56 12.32
N ARG A 282 17.35 4.14 12.35
CA ARG A 282 17.58 5.54 12.76
C ARG A 282 16.92 6.53 11.81
N GLU A 283 17.01 6.29 10.50
CA GLU A 283 16.30 7.07 9.51
C GLU A 283 14.79 7.03 9.78
N ILE A 284 14.19 5.84 9.91
CA ILE A 284 12.77 5.69 10.23
C ILE A 284 12.37 6.47 11.49
N GLN A 285 13.14 6.35 12.58
CA GLN A 285 12.84 7.07 13.82
C GLN A 285 12.88 8.59 13.64
N LYS A 286 13.92 9.11 12.98
CA LYS A 286 14.02 10.54 12.68
C LYS A 286 12.83 11.03 11.84
N TYR A 287 12.36 10.21 10.90
CA TYR A 287 11.19 10.52 10.10
C TYR A 287 9.89 10.48 10.92
N GLN A 288 9.73 9.53 11.83
CA GLN A 288 8.60 9.50 12.75
C GLN A 288 8.57 10.74 13.64
N GLU A 289 9.72 11.18 14.15
CA GLU A 289 9.83 12.42 14.92
C GLU A 289 9.46 13.66 14.08
N MET A 290 9.91 13.73 12.83
CA MET A 290 9.55 14.80 11.90
C MET A 290 8.03 14.83 11.61
N LEU A 291 7.40 13.67 11.44
CA LEU A 291 5.95 13.58 11.25
C LEU A 291 5.21 14.07 12.51
N MET A 292 5.65 13.66 13.70
CA MET A 292 5.04 14.10 14.96
C MET A 292 5.17 15.62 15.23
N GLN A 293 6.18 16.27 14.64
CA GLN A 293 6.39 17.71 14.71
C GLN A 293 5.68 18.48 13.58
N HIS A 294 5.01 17.78 12.67
CA HIS A 294 4.34 18.39 11.52
C HIS A 294 3.19 19.31 11.99
N PRO A 295 3.01 20.51 11.37
CA PRO A 295 1.93 21.42 11.76
C PRO A 295 0.53 20.81 11.74
N ALA A 296 0.30 19.80 10.90
CA ALA A 296 -0.94 19.02 10.87
C ALA A 296 -1.27 18.39 12.23
N PHE A 297 -0.29 17.78 12.91
CA PHE A 297 -0.51 17.15 14.21
C PHE A 297 -0.90 18.15 15.29
N ILE A 298 -0.23 19.31 15.29
CA ILE A 298 -0.53 20.41 16.22
C ILE A 298 -1.95 20.91 15.97
N ALA A 299 -2.30 21.13 14.70
CA ALA A 299 -3.63 21.55 14.28
C ALA A 299 -4.72 20.55 14.70
N MET A 300 -4.48 19.25 14.55
CA MET A 300 -5.40 18.18 14.96
C MET A 300 -5.65 18.20 16.48
N GLN A 301 -4.59 18.32 17.28
CA GLN A 301 -4.71 18.41 18.73
C GLN A 301 -5.50 19.66 19.14
N GLU A 302 -5.21 20.79 18.50
CA GLU A 302 -5.96 22.04 18.72
C GLU A 302 -7.45 21.89 18.37
N ILE A 303 -7.78 21.25 17.24
CA ILE A 303 -9.16 20.97 16.83
C ILE A 303 -9.86 20.08 17.84
N ASN A 304 -9.23 18.99 18.29
CA ASN A 304 -9.86 18.09 19.27
C ASN A 304 -10.12 18.77 20.62
N LEU A 305 -9.25 19.70 21.02
CA LEU A 305 -9.40 20.46 22.25
C LEU A 305 -10.47 21.57 22.13
N LYS A 306 -10.45 22.35 21.05
CA LYS A 306 -11.33 23.51 20.87
C LYS A 306 -12.69 23.17 20.25
N HIS A 307 -12.75 22.09 19.48
CA HIS A 307 -13.90 21.65 18.68
C HIS A 307 -14.18 20.16 18.90
N PRO A 308 -14.50 19.72 20.14
CA PRO A 308 -14.61 18.30 20.49
C PRO A 308 -15.74 17.54 19.76
N THR A 309 -16.72 18.27 19.20
CA THR A 309 -17.81 17.68 18.40
C THR A 309 -17.40 17.41 16.95
N PHE A 310 -16.23 17.86 16.51
CA PHE A 310 -15.76 17.74 15.14
C PHE A 310 -15.72 16.28 14.67
N GLU A 311 -14.95 15.42 15.34
CA GLU A 311 -14.76 14.03 14.95
C GLU A 311 -16.08 13.25 14.93
N THR A 312 -16.91 13.43 15.97
CA THR A 312 -18.20 12.72 16.09
C THR A 312 -19.20 13.15 15.02
N THR A 313 -19.26 14.45 14.70
CA THR A 313 -20.17 15.00 13.68
C THR A 313 -19.76 14.58 12.28
N THR A 314 -18.47 14.73 11.96
CA THR A 314 -17.89 14.34 10.66
C THR A 314 -18.03 12.82 10.42
N THR A 315 -17.85 12.00 11.46
CA THR A 315 -18.04 10.54 11.37
C THR A 315 -19.49 10.17 11.08
N LYS A 316 -20.47 10.78 11.75
CA LYS A 316 -21.90 10.52 11.49
C LYS A 316 -22.28 10.84 10.05
N ILE A 317 -21.84 11.99 9.54
CA ILE A 317 -22.07 12.37 8.14
C ILE A 317 -21.41 11.36 7.20
N SER A 318 -20.18 10.91 7.52
CA SER A 318 -19.51 9.85 6.76
C SER A 318 -20.30 8.55 6.69
N GLU A 319 -20.94 8.14 7.79
CA GLU A 319 -21.63 6.87 7.90
C GLU A 319 -22.93 6.87 7.09
N ILE A 320 -23.68 7.97 7.14
CA ILE A 320 -24.87 8.19 6.32
C ILE A 320 -24.51 8.02 4.83
N GLU A 321 -23.42 8.67 4.40
CA GLU A 321 -22.94 8.53 3.04
C GLU A 321 -22.50 7.13 2.70
N LYS A 322 -21.66 6.52 3.54
CA LYS A 322 -21.18 5.14 3.33
C LYS A 322 -22.34 4.17 3.15
N SER A 323 -23.39 4.33 3.96
CA SER A 323 -24.61 3.54 3.87
C SER A 323 -25.30 3.71 2.52
N PHE A 324 -25.48 4.96 2.07
CA PHE A 324 -26.06 5.26 0.76
C PHE A 324 -25.24 4.64 -0.38
N LEU A 325 -23.91 4.81 -0.38
CA LEU A 325 -23.05 4.28 -1.44
C LEU A 325 -23.04 2.75 -1.49
N THR A 326 -22.99 2.12 -0.32
CA THR A 326 -23.05 0.65 -0.20
C THR A 326 -24.36 0.13 -0.78
N LYS A 327 -25.49 0.80 -0.46
CA LYS A 327 -26.81 0.46 -1.00
C LYS A 327 -26.87 0.57 -2.53
N TRP A 328 -26.12 1.50 -3.11
CA TRP A 328 -26.06 1.71 -4.56
C TRP A 328 -24.94 0.93 -5.27
N GLY A 329 -24.27 0.01 -4.56
CA GLY A 329 -23.29 -0.91 -5.15
C GLY A 329 -21.92 -0.30 -5.41
N ILE A 330 -21.58 0.77 -4.68
CA ILE A 330 -20.28 1.43 -4.76
C ILE A 330 -19.52 1.13 -3.49
N SER A 331 -18.47 0.30 -3.58
CA SER A 331 -17.62 0.03 -2.43
C SER A 331 -16.67 1.20 -2.20
N PHE A 332 -16.63 1.69 -0.95
CA PHE A 332 -15.61 2.66 -0.52
C PHE A 332 -14.19 2.09 -0.58
N GLU A 333 -14.03 0.77 -0.68
CA GLU A 333 -12.74 0.08 -0.91
C GLU A 333 -12.20 0.26 -2.35
N ASN A 334 -12.92 0.96 -3.21
CA ASN A 334 -12.39 1.46 -4.48
C ASN A 334 -11.58 2.76 -4.32
N ARG A 335 -11.40 3.27 -3.08
CA ARG A 335 -10.66 4.50 -2.74
C ARG A 335 -9.12 4.42 -2.84
N ASN A 336 -8.57 3.46 -3.58
CA ASN A 336 -7.30 3.71 -4.25
C ASN A 336 -7.63 4.09 -5.68
N ASP A 337 -8.04 5.34 -5.86
CA ASP A 337 -7.52 6.09 -6.99
C ASP A 337 -6.02 6.24 -6.68
N GLY A 338 -5.23 5.19 -6.93
CA GLY A 338 -3.85 5.45 -7.29
C GLY A 338 -3.98 6.39 -8.46
N GLU A 339 -3.53 7.64 -8.32
CA GLU A 339 -3.53 8.60 -9.41
C GLU A 339 -2.92 7.89 -10.61
N VAL A 340 -3.80 7.49 -11.54
CA VAL A 340 -3.35 6.86 -12.75
C VAL A 340 -2.78 8.00 -13.54
N SER A 341 -1.45 8.03 -13.65
CA SER A 341 -0.76 9.08 -14.39
C SER A 341 -1.41 9.25 -15.76
N GLU A 342 -1.40 10.47 -16.28
CA GLU A 342 -1.98 10.76 -17.59
C GLU A 342 -1.37 9.88 -18.70
N LYS A 343 -0.13 9.43 -18.50
CA LYS A 343 0.56 8.43 -19.32
C LYS A 343 -0.15 7.07 -19.31
N VAL A 344 -0.47 6.52 -18.14
CA VAL A 344 -1.22 5.26 -18.02
C VAL A 344 -2.64 5.42 -18.57
N LEU A 345 -3.31 6.54 -18.32
CA LEU A 345 -4.64 6.83 -18.88
C LEU A 345 -4.62 6.89 -20.42
N ASN A 346 -3.58 7.48 -21.02
CA ASN A 346 -3.43 7.54 -22.47
C ASN A 346 -3.26 6.15 -23.09
N TYR A 347 -2.52 5.24 -22.44
CA TYR A 347 -2.43 3.85 -22.90
C TYR A 347 -3.77 3.11 -22.82
N ILE A 348 -4.54 3.32 -21.74
CA ILE A 348 -5.88 2.73 -21.61
C ILE A 348 -6.82 3.24 -22.71
N ARG A 349 -6.81 4.55 -23.01
CA ARG A 349 -7.63 5.15 -24.08
C ARG A 349 -7.28 4.62 -25.48
N LYS A 350 -6.01 4.30 -25.72
CA LYS A 350 -5.54 3.69 -26.98
C LYS A 350 -5.76 2.17 -27.05
N GLY A 351 -6.32 1.55 -26.01
CA GLY A 351 -6.50 0.10 -25.94
C GLY A 351 -5.22 -0.68 -25.64
N GLU A 352 -4.12 0.00 -25.30
CA GLU A 352 -2.80 -0.57 -25.07
C GLU A 352 -2.65 -1.08 -23.62
N LYS A 353 -3.48 -2.06 -23.24
CA LYS A 353 -3.55 -2.59 -21.87
C LYS A 353 -2.20 -3.03 -21.30
N LEU A 354 -1.35 -3.66 -22.12
CA LEU A 354 -0.04 -4.14 -21.67
C LEU A 354 0.91 -2.99 -21.32
N ASN A 355 0.86 -1.89 -22.07
CA ASN A 355 1.67 -0.71 -21.82
C ASN A 355 1.15 0.06 -20.60
N ALA A 356 -0.17 0.12 -20.42
CA ALA A 356 -0.80 0.65 -19.21
C ALA A 356 -0.39 -0.14 -17.95
N MET A 357 -0.39 -1.48 -18.02
CA MET A 357 0.07 -2.35 -16.92
C MET A 357 1.53 -2.15 -16.57
N LYS A 358 2.41 -2.05 -17.58
CA LYS A 358 3.85 -1.82 -17.35
C LYS A 358 4.09 -0.44 -16.74
N ALA A 359 3.49 0.61 -17.31
CA ALA A 359 3.62 1.96 -16.80
C ALA A 359 3.10 2.08 -15.36
N TYR A 360 1.93 1.52 -15.04
CA TYR A 360 1.40 1.52 -13.68
C TYR A 360 2.28 0.73 -12.70
N LYS A 361 2.77 -0.45 -13.13
CA LYS A 361 3.69 -1.27 -12.35
C LYS A 361 4.98 -0.52 -12.01
N ASP A 362 5.57 0.15 -12.99
CA ASP A 362 6.84 0.84 -12.83
C ASP A 362 6.68 2.15 -12.03
N GLU A 363 5.56 2.86 -12.18
CA GLU A 363 5.24 4.08 -11.43
C GLU A 363 4.88 3.81 -9.96
N ASN A 364 4.24 2.68 -9.67
CA ASN A 364 3.74 2.34 -8.33
C ASN A 364 4.54 1.23 -7.65
N ASN A 365 5.60 0.74 -8.30
CA ASN A 365 6.46 -0.36 -7.84
C ASN A 365 5.69 -1.61 -7.34
N VAL A 366 4.61 -1.97 -8.04
CA VAL A 366 3.77 -3.15 -7.70
C VAL A 366 4.12 -4.36 -8.55
N SER A 367 3.59 -5.54 -8.20
CA SER A 367 3.71 -6.71 -9.08
C SER A 367 2.86 -6.56 -10.34
N LEU A 368 3.23 -7.24 -11.42
CA LEU A 368 2.47 -7.20 -12.67
C LEU A 368 1.04 -7.74 -12.50
N ASN A 369 0.81 -8.67 -11.56
CA ASN A 369 -0.52 -9.19 -11.25
C ASN A 369 -1.39 -8.15 -10.54
N VAL A 370 -0.82 -7.38 -9.62
CA VAL A 370 -1.51 -6.27 -8.96
C VAL A 370 -1.84 -5.16 -9.98
N ALA A 371 -0.86 -4.79 -10.82
CA ALA A 371 -1.07 -3.86 -11.92
C ALA A 371 -2.14 -4.36 -12.90
N ARG A 372 -2.16 -5.65 -13.23
CA ARG A 372 -3.16 -6.27 -14.11
C ARG A 372 -4.56 -6.18 -13.53
N ASN A 373 -4.75 -6.60 -12.28
CA ASN A 373 -6.06 -6.54 -11.63
C ASN A 373 -6.60 -5.10 -11.59
N TYR A 374 -5.71 -4.14 -11.32
CA TYR A 374 -6.06 -2.72 -11.27
C TYR A 374 -6.37 -2.13 -12.66
N ILE A 375 -5.50 -2.36 -13.66
CA ILE A 375 -5.72 -1.89 -15.04
C ILE A 375 -6.90 -2.59 -15.70
N ASP A 376 -7.17 -3.87 -15.42
CA ASP A 376 -8.36 -4.56 -15.94
C ASP A 376 -9.65 -4.01 -15.34
N LYS A 377 -9.62 -3.55 -14.08
CA LYS A 377 -10.74 -2.85 -13.44
C LYS A 377 -10.97 -1.49 -14.10
N ILE A 378 -9.94 -0.65 -14.21
CA ILE A 378 -10.05 0.70 -14.82
C ILE A 378 -10.35 0.64 -16.32
N SER A 379 -9.74 -0.30 -17.05
CA SER A 379 -10.01 -0.45 -18.48
C SER A 379 -11.42 -0.92 -18.76
N LYS A 380 -12.07 -1.67 -17.85
CA LYS A 380 -13.50 -1.99 -17.97
C LYS A 380 -14.36 -0.73 -17.85
N ASP A 381 -13.90 0.29 -17.14
CA ASP A 381 -14.61 1.57 -17.03
C ASP A 381 -14.38 2.48 -18.26
N TYR A 382 -13.24 2.35 -18.95
CA TYR A 382 -12.89 3.13 -20.15
C TYR A 382 -13.28 2.48 -21.49
N LYS A 383 -13.29 1.15 -21.60
CA LYS A 383 -13.61 0.43 -22.86
C LYS A 383 -15.07 0.59 -23.31
N TYR A 384 -15.92 1.23 -22.50
CA TYR A 384 -17.30 1.59 -22.86
C TYR A 384 -17.50 3.11 -22.97
N LYS A 385 -16.42 3.89 -23.08
CA LYS A 385 -16.43 5.33 -23.39
C LYS A 385 -15.95 5.66 -24.82
N LEU A 386 -15.55 4.64 -25.58
CA LEU A 386 -15.49 4.63 -27.04
C LEU A 386 -16.65 3.75 -27.51
#